data_AF-A0A9W8PL17-F1
#
_entry.id   AF-A0A9W8PL17-F1
#
_cell.length_a   1.000
_cell.length_b   1.000
_cell.length_c   1.000
_cell.angle_alpha   90.00
_cell.angle_beta   90.00
_cell.angle_gamma   90.00
#
_symmetry.space_group_name_H-M   'P 1'
#
loop_
_entity.id
_entity.type
_entity.pdbx_description
1 polymer ?
#
loop_
_entity_poly.entity_id
_entity_poly.type
_entity_poly.pdbx_seq_one_letter_code
_entity_poly.pdbx_strand_id
1 'polypeptide(L)'
;MSAWFSNQTIGLNHCGYGKLLGEATFTSARLSAHYATMINDSFMIVPFNMLPAENQGNKKFLSTSVKNQREKIRDLIVTKTDTEIFASKEAMKIIRDLGSDTNINCFAINWKDENGVLNTDLEEANYLMKRVVDRLSITSPNTDPSTIPIYLTSTQFLPEDYGACAHKFMERMGVQKSDQSLFVIRNVVMSPFPTKRDFISTIMKDLEDVIRKEVEVCRKRNKPGEKNLQFLVQGSPDSPEVYLVFQASFHSVTRRQQVIISAELDDTLKEFFKKRLEESRDTIIMVESEKKLYVEDIINGIPDGCNMSVFMFEKDLGLYEKEKGMVKLKSLVKSRPLNSIHRDIDYPDKFMPFYLYGSEHEAHITHTLVKSPNISLSASTVSFNPALPAPVTPLLQQGLILGLTEIPEASVQPFPERNGDLSENFFFAPGKKFKVGIFKDPKEPTSEGPGLLENLGAALYEGEMTLGENVFVDVEGPNEDKLKDTKVESDDWQRKLDEIGAVLDGSHIHCN
;
A
#
# COMPACT_ATOMS: atom_id res chain seq x y z
N MET A 1 -35.02 6.83 -33.99
CA MET A 1 -35.57 8.20 -34.10
C MET A 1 -34.73 9.25 -33.36
N SER A 2 -34.34 9.06 -32.09
CA SER A 2 -33.52 10.03 -31.33
C SER A 2 -32.24 10.50 -32.06
N ALA A 3 -31.40 9.56 -32.54
CA ALA A 3 -30.18 9.90 -33.26
C ALA A 3 -30.44 10.71 -34.56
N TRP A 4 -31.51 10.38 -35.28
CA TRP A 4 -31.89 11.11 -36.49
C TRP A 4 -32.24 12.57 -36.16
N PHE A 5 -33.05 12.80 -35.12
CA PHE A 5 -33.43 14.16 -34.71
C PHE A 5 -32.22 14.98 -34.26
N SER A 6 -31.30 14.37 -33.52
CA SER A 6 -30.05 15.02 -33.12
C SER A 6 -29.19 15.41 -34.33
N ASN A 7 -29.03 14.51 -35.31
CA ASN A 7 -28.27 14.76 -36.54
C ASN A 7 -28.86 15.88 -37.38
N GLN A 8 -30.19 15.96 -37.49
CA GLN A 8 -30.87 17.02 -38.24
C GLN A 8 -30.83 18.37 -37.51
N THR A 9 -30.95 18.36 -36.18
CA THR A 9 -31.04 19.59 -35.38
C THR A 9 -29.66 20.21 -35.14
N ILE A 10 -28.68 19.39 -34.76
CA ILE A 10 -27.32 19.87 -34.47
C ILE A 10 -26.54 20.03 -35.78
N GLY A 11 -26.66 19.06 -36.69
CA GLY A 11 -25.94 19.04 -37.97
C GLY A 11 -24.60 18.30 -37.90
N LEU A 12 -24.42 17.31 -38.78
CA LEU A 12 -23.18 16.52 -38.92
C LEU A 12 -22.10 17.25 -39.73
N ASN A 13 -21.74 18.47 -39.30
CA ASN A 13 -20.74 19.30 -39.97
C ASN A 13 -20.04 20.25 -38.97
N HIS A 14 -19.10 21.06 -39.47
CA HIS A 14 -18.29 21.97 -38.66
C HIS A 14 -19.09 23.11 -38.00
N CYS A 15 -20.23 23.51 -38.56
CA CYS A 15 -21.11 24.52 -37.96
C CYS A 15 -22.05 23.94 -36.89
N GLY A 16 -22.25 22.62 -36.91
CA GLY A 16 -23.10 21.87 -35.99
C GLY A 16 -22.30 21.16 -34.90
N TYR A 17 -22.22 19.83 -34.99
CA TYR A 17 -21.45 19.01 -34.04
C TYR A 17 -19.99 19.44 -33.94
N GLY A 18 -19.36 19.90 -35.03
CA GLY A 18 -17.99 20.40 -34.97
C GLY A 18 -17.85 21.64 -34.08
N LYS A 19 -18.85 22.52 -34.06
CA LYS A 19 -18.88 23.68 -33.15
C LYS A 19 -19.10 23.24 -31.71
N LEU A 20 -20.09 22.38 -31.47
CA LEU A 20 -20.40 21.85 -30.14
C LEU A 20 -19.19 21.13 -29.52
N LEU A 21 -18.57 20.22 -30.28
CA LEU A 21 -17.38 19.49 -29.87
C LEU A 21 -16.17 20.40 -29.75
N GLY A 22 -16.04 21.41 -30.61
CA GLY A 22 -14.98 22.42 -30.53
C GLY A 22 -15.01 23.22 -29.21
N GLU A 23 -16.19 23.59 -28.71
CA GLU A 23 -16.34 24.23 -27.40
C GLU A 23 -15.95 23.28 -26.24
N ALA A 24 -16.33 22.00 -26.34
CA ALA A 24 -15.90 20.99 -25.36
C ALA A 24 -14.38 20.75 -25.41
N THR A 25 -13.77 20.75 -26.59
CA THR A 25 -12.32 20.64 -26.76
C THR A 25 -11.57 21.85 -26.23
N PHE A 26 -12.08 23.06 -26.47
CA PHE A 26 -11.53 24.27 -25.86
C PHE A 26 -11.61 24.21 -24.32
N THR A 27 -12.74 23.75 -23.78
CA THR A 27 -12.91 23.50 -22.34
C THR A 27 -11.90 22.47 -21.82
N SER A 28 -11.68 21.38 -22.56
CA SER A 28 -10.71 20.33 -22.21
C SER A 28 -9.29 20.88 -22.13
N ALA A 29 -8.87 21.68 -23.12
CA ALA A 29 -7.56 22.30 -23.15
C ALA A 29 -7.38 23.33 -22.03
N ARG A 30 -8.43 24.11 -21.71
CA ARG A 30 -8.45 25.01 -20.54
C ARG A 30 -8.20 24.23 -19.24
N LEU A 31 -8.92 23.13 -19.01
CA LEU A 31 -8.70 22.28 -17.83
C LEU A 31 -7.29 21.69 -17.79
N SER A 32 -6.78 21.23 -18.94
CA SER A 32 -5.40 20.74 -19.03
C SER A 32 -4.37 21.81 -18.70
N ALA A 33 -4.62 23.10 -18.97
CA ALA A 33 -3.75 24.20 -18.58
C ALA A 33 -3.67 24.34 -17.05
N HIS A 34 -4.78 24.13 -16.33
CA HIS A 34 -4.78 24.11 -14.87
C HIS A 34 -3.98 22.91 -14.35
N TYR A 35 -4.23 21.69 -14.86
CA TYR A 35 -3.48 20.50 -14.46
C TYR A 35 -1.97 20.65 -14.69
N ALA A 36 -1.58 21.21 -15.84
CA ALA A 36 -0.18 21.44 -16.17
C ALA A 36 0.52 22.45 -15.26
N THR A 37 -0.22 23.35 -14.59
CA THR A 37 0.35 24.47 -13.83
C THR A 37 0.11 24.40 -12.33
N MET A 38 -0.68 23.42 -11.86
CA MET A 38 -0.98 23.19 -10.46
C MET A 38 0.16 22.43 -9.76
N ILE A 39 1.16 23.20 -9.34
CA ILE A 39 2.32 22.74 -8.58
C ILE A 39 2.64 23.77 -7.49
N ASN A 40 2.84 23.30 -6.26
CA ASN A 40 3.14 24.12 -5.09
C ASN A 40 4.10 23.37 -4.13
N ASP A 41 4.20 23.87 -2.89
CA ASP A 41 5.10 23.31 -1.88
C ASP A 41 4.60 22.00 -1.26
N SER A 42 3.32 21.67 -1.42
CA SER A 42 2.70 20.46 -0.89
C SER A 42 2.54 19.36 -1.92
N PHE A 43 2.21 19.70 -3.17
CA PHE A 43 1.93 18.71 -4.22
C PHE A 43 2.18 19.23 -5.63
N MET A 44 2.11 18.30 -6.59
CA MET A 44 2.14 18.58 -8.02
C MET A 44 1.15 17.70 -8.78
N ILE A 45 0.50 18.29 -9.78
CA ILE A 45 -0.24 17.56 -10.81
C ILE A 45 0.66 17.40 -12.03
N VAL A 46 0.68 16.19 -12.60
CA VAL A 46 1.40 15.88 -13.84
C VAL A 46 0.40 15.42 -14.89
N PRO A 47 0.18 16.18 -15.98
CA PRO A 47 -0.67 15.74 -17.07
C PRO A 47 -0.02 14.60 -17.83
N PHE A 48 -0.81 13.62 -18.25
CA PHE A 48 -0.33 12.47 -19.03
C PHE A 48 0.27 12.91 -20.37
N ASN A 49 -0.44 13.76 -21.11
CA ASN A 49 0.07 14.39 -22.33
C ASN A 49 1.20 15.36 -21.95
N MET A 50 2.38 15.16 -22.54
CA MET A 50 3.57 15.97 -22.27
C MET A 50 3.40 17.38 -22.83
N LEU A 51 3.90 18.37 -22.08
CA LEU A 51 4.03 19.73 -22.60
C LEU A 51 5.09 19.76 -23.72
N PRO A 52 4.95 20.62 -24.75
CA PRO A 52 5.93 20.70 -25.83
C PRO A 52 7.38 20.91 -25.37
N ALA A 53 7.62 21.65 -24.28
CA ALA A 53 8.96 21.87 -23.73
C ALA A 53 9.58 20.62 -23.09
N GLU A 54 8.81 19.57 -22.79
CA GLU A 54 9.33 18.27 -22.38
C GLU A 54 10.05 17.56 -23.54
N ASN A 55 9.87 18.04 -24.78
CA ASN A 55 10.55 17.57 -25.99
C ASN A 55 10.46 16.04 -26.14
N GLN A 56 9.22 15.51 -26.22
CA GLN A 56 8.95 14.07 -26.29
C GLN A 56 9.58 13.28 -25.13
N GLY A 57 9.67 13.89 -23.94
CA GLY A 57 10.19 13.26 -22.73
C GLY A 57 11.72 13.29 -22.59
N ASN A 58 12.41 14.00 -23.49
CA ASN A 58 13.86 14.26 -23.38
C ASN A 58 14.21 15.23 -22.25
N LYS A 59 13.25 16.04 -21.79
CA LYS A 59 13.42 16.94 -20.64
C LYS A 59 12.45 16.54 -19.53
N LYS A 60 12.96 16.49 -18.30
CA LYS A 60 12.17 16.16 -17.10
C LYS A 60 11.09 17.22 -16.86
N PHE A 61 9.95 16.78 -16.32
CA PHE A 61 8.83 17.67 -15.99
C PHE A 61 9.25 18.82 -15.07
N LEU A 62 10.12 18.59 -14.10
CA LEU A 62 10.60 19.63 -13.17
C LEU A 62 11.78 20.48 -13.69
N SER A 63 12.19 20.31 -14.95
CA SER A 63 13.29 21.10 -15.53
C SER A 63 12.93 22.58 -15.75
N THR A 64 13.93 23.45 -15.77
CA THR A 64 13.76 24.91 -15.94
C THR A 64 12.99 25.27 -17.20
N SER A 65 13.25 24.62 -18.34
CA SER A 65 12.53 24.96 -19.58
C SER A 65 11.05 24.61 -19.52
N VAL A 66 10.70 23.50 -18.85
CA VAL A 66 9.29 23.09 -18.68
C VAL A 66 8.62 23.99 -17.64
N LYS A 67 9.33 24.40 -16.58
CA LYS A 67 8.87 25.42 -15.62
C LYS A 67 8.51 26.74 -16.32
N ASN A 68 9.40 27.26 -17.17
CA ASN A 68 9.14 28.50 -17.91
C ASN A 68 7.91 28.37 -18.83
N GLN A 69 7.70 27.19 -19.45
CA GLN A 69 6.49 26.95 -20.24
C GLN A 69 5.23 26.93 -19.37
N ARG A 70 5.27 26.31 -18.17
CA ARG A 70 4.15 26.33 -17.22
C ARG A 70 3.81 27.74 -16.76
N GLU A 71 4.81 28.57 -16.46
CA GLU A 71 4.59 29.98 -16.09
C GLU A 71 3.90 30.73 -17.23
N LYS A 72 4.37 30.53 -18.46
CA LYS A 72 3.72 31.09 -19.65
C LYS A 72 2.28 30.61 -19.85
N ILE A 73 1.99 29.33 -19.61
CA ILE A 73 0.63 28.78 -19.64
C ILE A 73 -0.24 29.46 -18.57
N ARG A 74 0.31 29.67 -17.36
CA ARG A 74 -0.41 30.35 -16.28
C ARG A 74 -0.78 31.78 -16.65
N ASP A 75 0.16 32.53 -17.22
CA ASP A 75 0.02 33.95 -17.52
C ASP A 75 -0.87 34.22 -18.75
N LEU A 76 -0.79 33.34 -19.76
CA LEU A 76 -1.50 33.54 -21.04
C LEU A 76 -2.81 32.77 -21.14
N ILE A 77 -3.03 31.75 -20.30
CA ILE A 77 -4.23 30.91 -20.35
C ILE A 77 -4.94 30.98 -19.00
N VAL A 78 -4.38 30.38 -17.94
CA VAL A 78 -5.10 30.16 -16.67
C VAL A 78 -5.72 31.45 -16.12
N THR A 79 -4.96 32.54 -16.11
CA THR A 79 -5.40 33.84 -15.58
C THR A 79 -6.23 34.70 -16.55
N LYS A 80 -6.55 34.17 -17.73
CA LYS A 80 -7.19 34.91 -18.84
C LYS A 80 -8.61 34.43 -19.12
N THR A 81 -9.43 35.37 -19.57
CA THR A 81 -10.78 35.12 -20.08
C THR A 81 -10.73 34.51 -21.49
N ASP A 82 -11.83 33.84 -21.89
CA ASP A 82 -11.97 33.29 -23.26
C ASP A 82 -11.66 34.35 -24.33
N THR A 83 -12.21 35.57 -24.18
CA THR A 83 -12.02 36.67 -25.14
C THR A 83 -10.54 37.07 -25.28
N GLU A 84 -9.81 37.17 -24.18
CA GLU A 84 -8.38 37.49 -24.19
C GLU A 84 -7.57 36.37 -24.85
N ILE A 85 -7.92 35.11 -24.58
CA ILE A 85 -7.26 33.94 -25.18
C ILE A 85 -7.47 33.92 -26.69
N PHE A 86 -8.71 34.08 -27.16
CA PHE A 86 -9.03 34.08 -28.60
C PHE A 86 -8.38 35.26 -29.35
N ALA A 87 -8.21 36.41 -28.69
CA ALA A 87 -7.52 37.55 -29.27
C ALA A 87 -5.99 37.34 -29.38
N SER A 88 -5.42 36.45 -28.57
CA SER A 88 -3.99 36.18 -28.55
C SER A 88 -3.62 34.98 -29.44
N LYS A 89 -2.94 35.26 -30.56
CA LYS A 89 -2.39 34.21 -31.44
C LYS A 89 -1.44 33.25 -30.70
N GLU A 90 -0.71 33.78 -29.73
CA GLU A 90 0.21 33.00 -28.92
C GLU A 90 -0.52 32.09 -27.94
N ALA A 91 -1.51 32.59 -27.21
CA ALA A 91 -2.33 31.78 -26.31
C ALA A 91 -3.08 30.70 -27.10
N MET A 92 -3.63 31.04 -28.27
CA MET A 92 -4.29 30.08 -29.16
C MET A 92 -3.34 29.03 -29.74
N LYS A 93 -2.05 29.33 -29.90
CA LYS A 93 -1.06 28.32 -30.28
C LYS A 93 -0.85 27.35 -29.11
N ILE A 94 -0.59 27.88 -27.92
CA ILE A 94 -0.34 27.07 -26.72
C ILE A 94 -1.54 26.18 -26.43
N ILE A 95 -2.77 26.71 -26.45
CA ILE A 95 -3.96 25.95 -26.06
C ILE A 95 -4.22 24.74 -26.97
N ARG A 96 -3.81 24.80 -28.24
CA ARG A 96 -3.94 23.68 -29.20
C ARG A 96 -2.95 22.55 -28.91
N ASP A 97 -1.87 22.86 -28.22
CA ASP A 97 -0.83 21.90 -27.84
C ASP A 97 -1.06 21.30 -26.43
N LEU A 98 -2.19 21.64 -25.76
CA LEU A 98 -2.47 21.22 -24.39
C LEU A 98 -3.52 20.12 -24.29
N GLY A 99 -3.20 19.09 -23.52
CA GLY A 99 -4.15 18.08 -23.06
C GLY A 99 -4.34 16.92 -24.03
N SER A 100 -5.50 16.29 -23.90
CA SER A 100 -5.91 15.11 -24.67
C SER A 100 -6.20 15.41 -26.13
N ASP A 101 -5.92 14.45 -27.00
CA ASP A 101 -6.27 14.49 -28.41
C ASP A 101 -7.80 14.55 -28.62
N THR A 102 -8.58 13.90 -27.75
CA THR A 102 -10.05 13.78 -27.88
C THR A 102 -10.77 13.94 -26.53
N ASN A 103 -10.52 15.05 -25.83
CA ASN A 103 -11.28 15.51 -24.65
C ASN A 103 -11.30 14.58 -23.42
N ILE A 104 -10.35 13.64 -23.32
CA ILE A 104 -10.18 12.78 -22.14
C ILE A 104 -8.82 13.09 -21.51
N ASN A 105 -8.80 14.07 -20.61
CA ASN A 105 -7.58 14.43 -19.90
C ASN A 105 -7.25 13.34 -18.88
N CYS A 106 -6.00 12.89 -18.89
CA CYS A 106 -5.45 12.01 -17.88
C CYS A 106 -4.35 12.76 -17.12
N PHE A 107 -4.31 12.63 -15.81
CA PHE A 107 -3.26 13.22 -14.97
C PHE A 107 -3.02 12.38 -13.72
N ALA A 108 -1.87 12.62 -13.10
CA ALA A 108 -1.50 12.01 -11.84
C ALA A 108 -1.11 13.08 -10.82
N ILE A 109 -1.12 12.72 -9.55
CA ILE A 109 -0.78 13.60 -8.44
C ILE A 109 0.36 12.96 -7.66
N ASN A 110 1.35 13.77 -7.32
CA ASN A 110 2.38 13.39 -6.35
C ASN A 110 2.53 14.49 -5.29
N TRP A 111 3.08 14.15 -4.14
CA TRP A 111 3.11 15.00 -2.96
C TRP A 111 4.49 15.10 -2.32
N LYS A 112 4.68 16.14 -1.52
CA LYS A 112 5.92 16.42 -0.80
C LYS A 112 5.69 16.28 0.70
N ASP A 113 6.69 15.77 1.42
CA ASP A 113 6.67 15.73 2.88
C ASP A 113 6.72 17.14 3.51
N GLU A 114 6.78 17.21 4.84
CA GLU A 114 6.87 18.48 5.59
C GLU A 114 8.18 19.24 5.30
N ASN A 115 9.22 18.56 4.80
CA ASN A 115 10.52 19.13 4.45
C ASN A 115 10.60 19.54 2.96
N GLY A 116 9.53 19.33 2.19
CA GLY A 116 9.49 19.63 0.76
C GLY A 116 10.11 18.55 -0.13
N VAL A 117 10.46 17.38 0.42
CA VAL A 117 10.99 16.24 -0.33
C VAL A 117 9.84 15.52 -1.04
N LEU A 118 9.98 15.34 -2.36
CA LEU A 118 8.98 14.69 -3.19
C LEU A 118 8.92 13.18 -2.87
N ASN A 119 7.71 12.65 -2.69
CA ASN A 119 7.48 11.21 -2.55
C ASN A 119 7.99 10.45 -3.78
N THR A 120 8.70 9.35 -3.52
CA THR A 120 9.24 8.46 -4.55
C THR A 120 8.56 7.08 -4.59
N ASP A 121 7.67 6.79 -3.64
CA ASP A 121 6.95 5.52 -3.51
C ASP A 121 5.66 5.55 -4.36
N LEU A 122 5.51 4.61 -5.29
CA LEU A 122 4.36 4.54 -6.20
C LEU A 122 3.06 4.21 -5.44
N GLU A 123 3.09 3.32 -4.46
CA GLU A 123 1.91 2.95 -3.68
C GLU A 123 1.39 4.15 -2.90
N GLU A 124 2.27 4.99 -2.36
CA GLU A 124 1.87 6.21 -1.64
C GLU A 124 1.36 7.31 -2.58
N ALA A 125 1.82 7.35 -3.83
CA ALA A 125 1.21 8.20 -4.85
C ALA A 125 -0.19 7.69 -5.26
N ASN A 126 -0.32 6.38 -5.48
CA ASN A 126 -1.60 5.73 -5.75
C ASN A 126 -2.60 5.94 -4.61
N TYR A 127 -2.14 5.84 -3.36
CA TYR A 127 -2.93 6.08 -2.16
C TYR A 127 -3.52 7.50 -2.15
N LEU A 128 -2.70 8.53 -2.42
CA LEU A 128 -3.19 9.91 -2.55
C LEU A 128 -4.25 10.04 -3.65
N MET A 129 -3.96 9.53 -4.85
CA MET A 129 -4.86 9.68 -5.99
C MET A 129 -6.19 8.96 -5.78
N LYS A 130 -6.18 7.76 -5.18
CA LYS A 130 -7.39 7.02 -4.82
C LYS A 130 -8.25 7.82 -3.85
N ARG A 131 -7.66 8.38 -2.80
CA ARG A 131 -8.38 9.21 -1.81
C ARG A 131 -8.97 10.47 -2.42
N VAL A 132 -8.22 11.17 -3.27
CA VAL A 132 -8.71 12.35 -3.98
C VAL A 132 -9.92 11.98 -4.86
N VAL A 133 -9.86 10.86 -5.57
CA VAL A 133 -10.97 10.40 -6.42
C VAL A 133 -12.17 9.97 -5.57
N ASP A 134 -11.97 9.28 -4.45
CA ASP A 134 -13.07 8.86 -3.56
C ASP A 134 -13.86 10.03 -2.95
N ARG A 135 -13.21 11.18 -2.82
CA ARG A 135 -13.81 12.47 -2.42
C ARG A 135 -14.53 13.19 -3.56
N LEU A 136 -14.14 12.90 -4.79
CA LEU A 136 -14.60 13.55 -6.02
C LEU A 136 -15.39 12.60 -6.93
N SER A 137 -15.95 11.54 -6.34
CA SER A 137 -16.79 10.56 -7.03
C SER A 137 -17.75 9.89 -6.03
N ILE A 138 -18.79 9.26 -6.58
CA ILE A 138 -19.73 8.46 -5.79
C ILE A 138 -19.20 7.03 -5.79
N THR A 139 -18.63 6.62 -4.65
CA THR A 139 -18.05 5.27 -4.47
C THR A 139 -18.80 4.42 -3.47
N SER A 140 -19.85 4.96 -2.84
CA SER A 140 -20.78 4.18 -2.03
C SER A 140 -22.19 4.78 -2.08
N PRO A 141 -23.23 3.99 -1.77
CA PRO A 141 -24.62 4.47 -1.72
C PRO A 141 -24.88 5.58 -0.70
N ASN A 142 -24.00 5.70 0.29
CA ASN A 142 -24.09 6.71 1.37
C ASN A 142 -23.39 8.03 1.03
N THR A 143 -22.74 8.12 -0.13
CA THR A 143 -22.09 9.36 -0.56
C THR A 143 -23.14 10.36 -1.01
N ASP A 144 -23.24 11.53 -0.37
CA ASP A 144 -24.13 12.60 -0.80
C ASP A 144 -23.59 13.28 -2.07
N PRO A 145 -24.22 13.05 -3.24
CA PRO A 145 -23.74 13.58 -4.51
C PRO A 145 -23.82 15.11 -4.59
N SER A 146 -24.66 15.76 -3.78
CA SER A 146 -24.82 17.21 -3.81
C SER A 146 -23.62 17.96 -3.22
N THR A 147 -22.78 17.26 -2.45
CA THR A 147 -21.59 17.83 -1.79
C THR A 147 -20.31 17.72 -2.62
N ILE A 148 -20.35 17.00 -3.76
CA ILE A 148 -19.20 16.77 -4.62
C ILE A 148 -19.01 17.97 -5.57
N PRO A 149 -17.92 18.74 -5.46
CA PRO A 149 -17.74 19.97 -6.25
C PRO A 149 -17.35 19.69 -7.71
N ILE A 150 -16.65 18.58 -7.95
CA ILE A 150 -16.24 18.13 -9.28
C ILE A 150 -16.26 16.60 -9.31
N TYR A 151 -16.77 16.05 -10.42
CA TYR A 151 -16.79 14.62 -10.66
C TYR A 151 -15.56 14.21 -11.48
N LEU A 152 -14.73 13.37 -10.90
CA LEU A 152 -13.57 12.76 -11.55
C LEU A 152 -13.73 11.25 -11.56
N THR A 153 -13.12 10.62 -12.56
CA THR A 153 -13.03 9.16 -12.65
C THR A 153 -11.57 8.75 -12.54
N SER A 154 -11.30 7.46 -12.38
CA SER A 154 -9.95 6.92 -12.37
C SER A 154 -9.85 5.66 -13.21
N THR A 155 -8.61 5.25 -13.45
CA THR A 155 -8.26 3.92 -13.98
C THR A 155 -6.88 3.55 -13.45
N GLN A 156 -6.47 2.31 -13.71
CA GLN A 156 -5.10 1.86 -13.48
C GLN A 156 -4.42 1.59 -14.81
N PHE A 157 -3.14 1.96 -14.92
CA PHE A 157 -2.26 1.54 -15.99
C PHE A 157 -1.53 0.29 -15.53
N LEU A 158 -2.01 -0.85 -16.01
CA LEU A 158 -1.41 -2.15 -15.74
C LEU A 158 -0.08 -2.27 -16.51
N PRO A 159 0.98 -2.84 -15.91
CA PRO A 159 2.27 -3.04 -16.58
C PRO A 159 2.16 -3.80 -17.91
N GLU A 160 1.32 -4.83 -17.97
CA GLU A 160 1.09 -5.67 -19.14
C GLU A 160 0.44 -4.92 -20.32
N ASP A 161 -0.37 -3.90 -20.03
CA ASP A 161 -1.10 -3.11 -21.03
C ASP A 161 -0.31 -1.85 -21.45
N TYR A 162 0.31 -1.18 -20.48
CA TYR A 162 0.91 0.15 -20.69
C TYR A 162 2.44 0.12 -20.72
N GLY A 163 3.09 -0.87 -20.11
CA GLY A 163 4.53 -1.08 -20.11
C GLY A 163 5.36 0.21 -20.05
N ALA A 164 6.11 0.48 -21.12
CA ALA A 164 6.98 1.67 -21.23
C ALA A 164 6.23 3.01 -21.06
N CYS A 165 4.95 3.08 -21.42
CA CYS A 165 4.14 4.27 -21.26
C CYS A 165 3.91 4.60 -19.77
N ALA A 166 3.49 3.61 -18.97
CA ALA A 166 3.33 3.76 -17.53
C ALA A 166 4.66 4.13 -16.85
N HIS A 167 5.74 3.44 -17.22
CA HIS A 167 7.09 3.73 -16.71
C HIS A 167 7.55 5.16 -17.01
N LYS A 168 7.28 5.66 -18.22
CA LYS A 168 7.62 7.04 -18.57
C LYS A 168 6.78 8.04 -17.76
N PHE A 169 5.54 7.69 -17.44
CA PHE A 169 4.69 8.55 -16.64
C PHE A 169 5.11 8.57 -15.17
N MET A 170 5.47 7.42 -14.59
CA MET A 170 6.08 7.29 -13.25
C MET A 170 7.33 8.18 -13.12
N GLU A 171 8.23 8.12 -14.11
CA GLU A 171 9.43 8.97 -14.14
C GLU A 171 9.07 10.47 -14.09
N ARG A 172 8.05 10.89 -14.85
CA ARG A 172 7.59 12.29 -14.87
C ARG A 172 6.93 12.73 -13.56
N MET A 173 6.29 11.80 -12.86
CA MET A 173 5.74 12.02 -11.51
C MET A 173 6.83 12.12 -10.44
N GLY A 174 8.04 11.62 -10.72
CA GLY A 174 9.14 11.57 -9.76
C GLY A 174 9.09 10.38 -8.82
N VAL A 175 8.26 9.37 -9.11
CA VAL A 175 8.25 8.09 -8.40
C VAL A 175 9.23 7.12 -9.06
N GLN A 176 9.73 6.16 -8.29
CA GLN A 176 10.60 5.14 -8.83
C GLN A 176 9.85 4.26 -9.84
N LYS A 177 10.57 3.83 -10.88
CA LYS A 177 10.02 2.90 -11.86
C LYS A 177 9.75 1.56 -11.16
N SER A 178 8.56 1.01 -11.36
CA SER A 178 8.20 -0.33 -10.88
C SER A 178 7.20 -0.97 -11.84
N ASP A 179 7.12 -2.29 -11.83
CA ASP A 179 6.09 -3.04 -12.55
C ASP A 179 4.82 -3.23 -11.68
N GLN A 180 4.50 -2.27 -10.81
CA GLN A 180 3.21 -2.19 -10.14
C GLN A 180 2.26 -1.28 -10.93
N SER A 181 0.95 -1.53 -10.77
CA SER A 181 -0.08 -0.74 -11.45
C SER A 181 -0.06 0.73 -11.03
N LEU A 182 -0.04 1.64 -12.00
CA LEU A 182 -0.11 3.08 -11.76
C LEU A 182 -1.56 3.54 -11.76
N PHE A 183 -2.05 4.06 -10.64
CA PHE A 183 -3.37 4.70 -10.57
C PHE A 183 -3.29 6.08 -11.23
N VAL A 184 -4.30 6.43 -12.03
CA VAL A 184 -4.37 7.74 -12.68
C VAL A 184 -5.78 8.32 -12.60
N ILE A 185 -5.88 9.63 -12.67
CA ILE A 185 -7.14 10.37 -12.64
C ILE A 185 -7.52 10.77 -14.07
N ARG A 186 -8.78 10.52 -14.41
CA ARG A 186 -9.37 10.75 -15.72
C ARG A 186 -10.50 11.78 -15.64
N ASN A 187 -10.39 12.81 -16.46
CA ASN A 187 -11.40 13.85 -16.66
C ASN A 187 -11.89 13.85 -18.11
N VAL A 188 -13.11 13.33 -18.32
CA VAL A 188 -13.79 13.35 -19.62
C VAL A 188 -14.58 14.64 -19.75
N VAL A 189 -14.31 15.41 -20.80
CA VAL A 189 -14.89 16.75 -20.99
C VAL A 189 -15.85 16.75 -22.16
N MET A 190 -17.15 16.71 -21.85
CA MET A 190 -18.22 16.79 -22.86
C MET A 190 -19.01 18.10 -22.78
N SER A 191 -18.81 18.88 -21.71
CA SER A 191 -19.58 20.08 -21.45
C SER A 191 -19.00 21.29 -22.19
N PRO A 192 -19.80 22.01 -23.00
CA PRO A 192 -19.37 23.23 -23.70
C PRO A 192 -19.51 24.51 -22.84
N PHE A 193 -19.93 24.37 -21.57
CA PHE A 193 -20.30 25.49 -20.69
C PHE A 193 -19.27 25.95 -19.65
N PRO A 194 -18.32 25.11 -19.15
CA PRO A 194 -17.52 25.47 -17.97
C PRO A 194 -16.62 26.70 -18.12
N THR A 195 -16.32 27.15 -19.34
CA THR A 195 -15.47 28.32 -19.55
C THR A 195 -16.19 29.65 -19.23
N LYS A 196 -17.50 29.63 -19.03
CA LYS A 196 -18.28 30.84 -18.73
C LYS A 196 -18.19 31.21 -17.25
N ARG A 197 -18.17 32.52 -17.00
CA ARG A 197 -18.20 33.13 -15.65
C ARG A 197 -17.11 32.59 -14.71
N ASP A 198 -15.94 32.27 -15.27
CA ASP A 198 -14.77 31.79 -14.53
C ASP A 198 -15.01 30.51 -13.70
N PHE A 199 -15.99 29.69 -14.12
CA PHE A 199 -16.37 28.50 -13.38
C PHE A 199 -15.23 27.46 -13.29
N ILE A 200 -14.39 27.33 -14.34
CA ILE A 200 -13.19 26.48 -14.29
C ILE A 200 -12.29 26.83 -13.11
N SER A 201 -12.03 28.11 -12.85
CA SER A 201 -11.16 28.52 -11.74
C SER A 201 -11.75 28.12 -10.38
N THR A 202 -13.08 28.17 -10.24
CA THR A 202 -13.78 27.70 -9.03
C THR A 202 -13.58 26.21 -8.81
N ILE A 203 -13.91 25.37 -9.80
CA ILE A 203 -13.78 23.90 -9.65
C ILE A 203 -12.33 23.44 -9.49
N MET A 204 -11.36 24.18 -10.06
CA MET A 204 -9.94 23.87 -9.90
C MET A 204 -9.42 24.25 -8.51
N LYS A 205 -9.98 25.29 -7.89
CA LYS A 205 -9.72 25.60 -6.47
C LYS A 205 -10.28 24.50 -5.56
N ASP A 206 -11.50 24.03 -5.82
CA ASP A 206 -12.09 22.93 -5.03
C ASP A 206 -11.26 21.64 -5.15
N LEU A 207 -10.75 21.32 -6.34
CA LEU A 207 -9.81 20.23 -6.55
C LEU A 207 -8.53 20.42 -5.72
N GLU A 208 -7.92 21.61 -5.79
CA GLU A 208 -6.71 21.93 -5.00
C GLU A 208 -6.96 21.76 -3.50
N ASP A 209 -8.09 22.25 -2.98
CA ASP A 209 -8.44 22.15 -1.56
C ASP A 209 -8.63 20.69 -1.12
N VAL A 210 -9.23 19.84 -1.96
CA VAL A 210 -9.33 18.40 -1.69
C VAL A 210 -7.95 17.75 -1.69
N ILE A 211 -7.10 18.03 -2.68
CA ILE A 211 -5.75 17.46 -2.74
C ILE A 211 -4.95 17.86 -1.50
N ARG A 212 -4.97 19.12 -1.09
CA ARG A 212 -4.26 19.59 0.11
C ARG A 212 -4.68 18.82 1.37
N LYS A 213 -5.98 18.58 1.55
CA LYS A 213 -6.49 17.80 2.70
C LYS A 213 -5.96 16.37 2.68
N GLU A 214 -5.99 15.71 1.52
CA GLU A 214 -5.53 14.32 1.41
C GLU A 214 -4.00 14.18 1.47
N VAL A 215 -3.25 15.22 1.07
CA VAL A 215 -1.78 15.29 1.27
C VAL A 215 -1.42 15.27 2.75
N GLU A 216 -2.16 15.97 3.61
CA GLU A 216 -1.90 15.94 5.06
C GLU A 216 -2.13 14.54 5.65
N VAL A 217 -3.10 13.78 5.11
CA VAL A 217 -3.28 12.37 5.49
C VAL A 217 -2.08 11.52 5.06
N CYS A 218 -1.59 11.71 3.83
CA CYS A 218 -0.42 11.00 3.32
C CYS A 218 0.86 11.34 4.11
N ARG A 219 1.04 12.61 4.49
CA ARG A 219 2.12 13.05 5.38
C ARG A 219 2.03 12.39 6.74
N LYS A 220 0.85 12.37 7.38
CA LYS A 220 0.66 11.68 8.67
C LYS A 220 0.96 10.18 8.57
N ARG A 221 0.56 9.53 7.48
CA ARG A 221 0.81 8.10 7.21
C ARG A 221 2.30 7.79 7.11
N ASN A 222 3.04 8.65 6.41
CA ASN A 222 4.45 8.44 6.07
C ASN A 222 5.41 9.26 6.93
N LYS A 223 4.95 9.85 8.03
CA LYS A 223 5.81 10.57 8.98
C LYS A 223 6.65 9.55 9.75
N PRO A 224 7.98 9.51 9.53
CA PRO A 224 8.84 8.68 10.36
C PRO A 224 8.72 9.13 11.81
N GLY A 225 8.90 8.22 12.74
CA GLY A 225 8.81 8.57 14.15
C GLY A 225 8.95 7.39 15.09
N GLU A 226 9.30 7.71 16.32
CA GLU A 226 9.43 6.74 17.39
C GLU A 226 8.07 6.21 17.81
N LYS A 227 7.96 4.89 17.99
CA LYS A 227 6.79 4.23 18.57
C LYS A 227 7.20 3.19 19.60
N ASN A 228 6.25 2.81 20.45
CA ASN A 228 6.39 1.60 21.24
C ASN A 228 6.45 0.43 20.25
N LEU A 229 7.57 -0.27 20.25
CA LEU A 229 7.83 -1.38 19.35
C LEU A 229 7.31 -2.66 19.99
N GLN A 230 6.54 -3.44 19.24
CA GLN A 230 5.97 -4.68 19.71
C GLN A 230 6.61 -5.86 18.98
N PHE A 231 6.93 -6.90 19.74
CA PHE A 231 7.51 -8.14 19.22
C PHE A 231 6.77 -9.34 19.81
N LEU A 232 6.57 -10.36 18.98
CA LEU A 232 6.23 -11.71 19.43
C LEU A 232 7.52 -12.35 19.96
N VAL A 233 7.43 -13.02 21.10
CA VAL A 233 8.55 -13.78 21.69
C VAL A 233 8.43 -15.25 21.29
N GLN A 234 9.50 -15.81 20.74
CA GLN A 234 9.61 -17.23 20.41
C GLN A 234 10.83 -17.85 21.09
N GLY A 235 10.70 -19.09 21.55
CA GLY A 235 11.73 -19.79 22.33
C GLY A 235 11.27 -20.11 23.75
N SER A 236 12.06 -20.89 24.46
CA SER A 236 11.81 -21.27 25.86
C SER A 236 12.40 -20.27 26.86
N PRO A 237 11.76 -20.01 28.02
CA PRO A 237 12.35 -19.19 29.09
C PRO A 237 13.65 -19.77 29.66
N ASP A 238 13.84 -21.09 29.56
CA ASP A 238 15.07 -21.76 30.02
C ASP A 238 16.17 -21.77 28.93
N SER A 239 15.90 -21.25 27.73
CA SER A 239 16.85 -21.15 26.63
C SER A 239 17.85 -20.00 26.84
N PRO A 240 19.12 -20.14 26.42
CA PRO A 240 20.08 -19.04 26.46
C PRO A 240 19.65 -17.82 25.64
N GLU A 241 18.90 -18.04 24.56
CA GLU A 241 18.40 -16.99 23.68
C GLU A 241 16.93 -17.27 23.30
N VAL A 242 16.15 -16.19 23.21
CA VAL A 242 14.83 -16.16 22.60
C VAL A 242 14.89 -15.33 21.32
N TYR A 243 13.85 -15.38 20.51
CA TYR A 243 13.73 -14.63 19.26
C TYR A 243 12.57 -13.65 19.36
N LEU A 244 12.84 -12.39 19.00
CA LEU A 244 11.88 -11.32 18.93
C LEU A 244 11.46 -11.09 17.48
N VAL A 245 10.18 -11.30 17.17
CA VAL A 245 9.59 -11.11 15.84
C VAL A 245 8.78 -9.83 15.83
N PHE A 246 9.29 -8.82 15.14
CA PHE A 246 8.67 -7.49 15.10
C PHE A 246 7.31 -7.53 14.41
N GLN A 247 6.32 -6.88 15.02
CA GLN A 247 4.97 -6.80 14.47
C GLN A 247 4.92 -5.78 13.33
N ALA A 248 5.32 -6.22 12.14
CA ALA A 248 5.41 -5.41 10.93
C ALA A 248 4.03 -4.93 10.41
N SER A 249 4.03 -3.90 9.57
CA SER A 249 2.85 -3.44 8.82
C SER A 249 3.28 -2.85 7.48
N PHE A 250 2.58 -3.20 6.39
CA PHE A 250 2.83 -2.64 5.07
C PHE A 250 2.47 -1.15 4.95
N HIS A 251 1.58 -0.66 5.81
CA HIS A 251 0.92 0.63 5.65
C HIS A 251 1.32 1.67 6.72
N SER A 252 2.04 1.25 7.76
CA SER A 252 2.62 2.15 8.75
C SER A 252 4.12 2.29 8.55
N VAL A 253 4.59 3.49 8.16
CA VAL A 253 6.03 3.74 7.89
C VAL A 253 6.94 3.32 9.06
N THR A 254 6.50 3.52 10.30
CA THR A 254 7.26 3.17 11.51
C THR A 254 7.34 1.66 11.78
N ARG A 255 6.56 0.85 11.04
CA ARG A 255 6.48 -0.61 11.15
C ARG A 255 6.75 -1.30 9.79
N ARG A 256 7.16 -0.56 8.76
CA ARG A 256 7.27 -1.05 7.38
C ARG A 256 8.54 -1.85 7.12
N GLN A 257 8.81 -2.79 8.01
CA GLN A 257 10.01 -3.62 8.00
C GLN A 257 9.71 -4.93 8.74
N GLN A 258 10.14 -6.05 8.17
CA GLN A 258 10.07 -7.36 8.82
C GLN A 258 11.41 -7.63 9.51
N VAL A 259 11.38 -7.82 10.83
CA VAL A 259 12.58 -7.91 11.67
C VAL A 259 12.50 -9.11 12.61
N ILE A 260 13.58 -9.88 12.67
CA ILE A 260 13.77 -11.02 13.58
C ILE A 260 15.13 -10.83 14.26
N ILE A 261 15.14 -10.79 15.60
CA ILE A 261 16.33 -10.54 16.42
C ILE A 261 16.45 -11.64 17.46
N SER A 262 17.65 -12.20 17.66
CA SER A 262 17.91 -13.04 18.83
C SER A 262 18.25 -12.18 20.04
N ALA A 263 17.79 -12.59 21.22
CA ALA A 263 17.83 -11.80 22.42
C ALA A 263 17.92 -12.66 23.69
N GLU A 264 18.38 -12.08 24.78
CA GLU A 264 18.45 -12.69 26.10
C GLU A 264 17.50 -11.95 27.04
N LEU A 265 16.61 -12.70 27.70
CA LEU A 265 15.70 -12.19 28.72
C LEU A 265 16.41 -12.11 30.07
N ASP A 266 16.15 -11.05 30.85
CA ASP A 266 16.54 -11.03 32.26
C ASP A 266 15.73 -12.04 33.10
N ASP A 267 16.18 -12.27 34.33
CA ASP A 267 15.57 -13.27 35.21
C ASP A 267 14.10 -12.95 35.53
N THR A 268 13.76 -11.66 35.66
CA THR A 268 12.37 -11.20 35.92
C THR A 268 11.44 -11.63 34.78
N LEU A 269 11.86 -11.39 33.53
CA LEU A 269 11.08 -11.75 32.34
C LEU A 269 11.02 -13.28 32.16
N LYS A 270 12.11 -14.00 32.46
CA LYS A 270 12.12 -15.47 32.42
C LYS A 270 11.14 -16.08 33.41
N GLU A 271 11.12 -15.60 34.65
CA GLU A 271 10.19 -16.06 35.69
C GLU A 271 8.73 -15.80 35.28
N PHE A 272 8.43 -14.61 34.76
CA PHE A 272 7.10 -14.28 34.26
C PHE A 272 6.69 -15.19 33.10
N PHE A 273 7.56 -15.34 32.10
CA PHE A 273 7.30 -16.19 30.94
C PHE A 273 7.05 -17.65 31.36
N LYS A 274 7.88 -18.18 32.26
CA LYS A 274 7.72 -19.54 32.79
C LYS A 274 6.38 -19.73 33.49
N LYS A 275 5.99 -18.80 34.36
CA LYS A 275 4.70 -18.85 35.06
C LYS A 275 3.53 -18.88 34.09
N ARG A 276 3.58 -18.08 33.02
CA ARG A 276 2.53 -18.07 31.99
C ARG A 276 2.40 -19.40 31.27
N LEU A 277 3.53 -20.01 30.89
CA LEU A 277 3.53 -21.33 30.25
C LEU A 277 3.04 -22.46 31.17
N GLU A 278 3.22 -22.33 32.50
CA GLU A 278 2.67 -23.26 33.49
C GLU A 278 1.15 -23.14 33.64
N GLU A 279 0.60 -21.92 33.51
CA GLU A 279 -0.83 -21.63 33.59
C GLU A 279 -1.59 -22.06 32.31
N SER A 280 -1.00 -21.82 31.13
CA SER A 280 -1.52 -22.27 29.84
C SER A 280 -0.38 -22.59 28.88
N ARG A 281 -0.45 -23.78 28.27
CA ARG A 281 0.55 -24.24 27.30
C ARG A 281 0.45 -23.58 25.93
N ASP A 282 -0.71 -23.00 25.62
CA ASP A 282 -0.97 -22.29 24.36
C ASP A 282 -1.12 -20.80 24.65
N THR A 283 -0.01 -20.17 25.00
CA THR A 283 0.08 -18.77 25.40
C THR A 283 0.95 -17.98 24.42
N ILE A 284 0.41 -16.92 23.86
CA ILE A 284 1.15 -16.00 22.98
C ILE A 284 1.78 -14.88 23.81
N ILE A 285 3.10 -14.90 23.93
CA ILE A 285 3.86 -13.89 24.66
C ILE A 285 4.37 -12.80 23.73
N MET A 286 4.14 -11.56 24.14
CA MET A 286 4.53 -10.35 23.47
C MET A 286 5.45 -9.53 24.38
N VAL A 287 6.33 -8.73 23.77
CA VAL A 287 7.03 -7.65 24.47
C VAL A 287 6.78 -6.33 23.76
N GLU A 288 6.64 -5.27 24.54
CA GLU A 288 6.53 -3.90 24.06
C GLU A 288 7.63 -3.04 24.67
N SER A 289 8.33 -2.23 23.87
CA SER A 289 9.33 -1.29 24.37
C SER A 289 8.70 -0.25 25.30
N GLU A 290 9.34 0.01 26.45
CA GLU A 290 8.86 1.02 27.40
C GLU A 290 8.90 2.43 26.79
N LYS A 291 9.98 2.72 26.07
CA LYS A 291 10.17 3.99 25.36
C LYS A 291 9.70 3.86 23.93
N LYS A 292 9.32 5.00 23.35
CA LYS A 292 9.16 5.10 21.91
C LYS A 292 10.56 5.04 21.28
N LEU A 293 10.73 4.19 20.29
CA LEU A 293 12.00 3.95 19.60
C LEU A 293 11.76 3.87 18.11
N TYR A 294 12.82 4.09 17.34
CA TYR A 294 12.84 3.78 15.91
C TYR A 294 13.51 2.43 15.70
N VAL A 295 12.89 1.56 14.90
CA VAL A 295 13.35 0.17 14.76
C VAL A 295 14.77 0.08 14.16
N GLU A 296 15.13 0.99 13.25
CA GLU A 296 16.46 1.05 12.66
C GLU A 296 17.54 1.39 13.68
N ASP A 297 17.25 2.27 14.64
CA ASP A 297 18.20 2.62 15.72
C ASP A 297 18.52 1.40 16.59
N ILE A 298 17.50 0.56 16.83
CA ILE A 298 17.67 -0.69 17.56
C ILE A 298 18.54 -1.65 16.76
N ILE A 299 18.23 -1.86 15.48
CA ILE A 299 18.98 -2.76 14.61
C ILE A 299 20.46 -2.35 14.53
N ASN A 300 20.72 -1.06 14.35
CA ASN A 300 22.07 -0.51 14.25
C ASN A 300 22.85 -0.59 15.57
N GLY A 301 22.16 -0.59 16.72
CA GLY A 301 22.78 -0.72 18.03
C GLY A 301 23.10 -2.16 18.47
N ILE A 302 22.62 -3.19 17.76
CA ILE A 302 22.86 -4.60 18.12
C ILE A 302 24.36 -4.93 18.27
N PRO A 303 25.26 -4.53 17.34
CA PRO A 303 26.69 -4.85 17.43
C PRO A 303 27.37 -4.33 18.70
N ASP A 304 26.83 -3.25 19.30
CA ASP A 304 27.37 -2.61 20.50
C ASP A 304 26.80 -3.17 21.81
N GLY A 305 25.93 -4.19 21.74
CA GLY A 305 25.28 -4.78 22.90
C GLY A 305 24.11 -3.95 23.42
N CYS A 306 23.10 -3.75 22.58
CA CYS A 306 21.90 -2.99 22.90
C CYS A 306 21.03 -3.70 23.96
N ASN A 307 20.66 -2.96 25.02
CA ASN A 307 19.65 -3.39 25.98
C ASN A 307 18.37 -2.55 25.82
N MET A 308 17.23 -3.22 25.85
CA MET A 308 15.92 -2.59 25.71
C MET A 308 15.07 -2.88 26.96
N SER A 309 14.58 -1.81 27.61
CA SER A 309 13.56 -1.92 28.66
C SER A 309 12.21 -2.19 28.01
N VAL A 310 11.51 -3.23 28.48
CA VAL A 310 10.25 -3.70 27.90
C VAL A 310 9.21 -4.01 28.97
N PHE A 311 7.96 -4.06 28.54
CA PHE A 311 6.90 -4.77 29.22
C PHE A 311 6.61 -6.07 28.48
N MET A 312 6.67 -7.20 29.19
CA MET A 312 6.25 -8.51 28.69
C MET A 312 4.81 -8.81 29.13
N PHE A 313 4.02 -9.37 28.22
CA PHE A 313 2.63 -9.70 28.48
C PHE A 313 2.12 -10.80 27.55
N GLU A 314 1.02 -11.43 27.93
CA GLU A 314 0.24 -12.31 27.06
C GLU A 314 -0.69 -11.46 26.17
N LYS A 315 -0.75 -11.76 24.86
CA LYS A 315 -1.41 -10.94 23.82
C LYS A 315 -2.79 -10.41 24.23
N ASP A 316 -3.61 -11.25 24.86
CA ASP A 316 -4.99 -10.92 25.23
C ASP A 316 -5.16 -10.35 26.66
N LEU A 317 -4.09 -10.35 27.47
CA LEU A 317 -4.09 -9.90 28.86
C LEU A 317 -3.21 -8.66 29.13
N GLY A 318 -2.57 -8.09 28.10
CA GLY A 318 -1.56 -7.04 28.27
C GLY A 318 -2.01 -5.73 28.93
N LEU A 319 -3.32 -5.48 29.02
CA LEU A 319 -3.88 -4.36 29.76
C LEU A 319 -3.96 -4.60 31.28
N TYR A 320 -3.97 -5.86 31.71
CA TYR A 320 -4.24 -6.26 33.08
C TYR A 320 -3.01 -6.85 33.77
N GLU A 321 -2.22 -7.64 33.04
CA GLU A 321 -1.05 -8.33 33.57
C GLU A 321 0.15 -8.16 32.63
N LYS A 322 1.15 -7.42 33.11
CA LYS A 322 2.42 -7.23 32.41
C LYS A 322 3.56 -7.13 33.41
N GLU A 323 4.72 -7.63 33.02
CA GLU A 323 5.94 -7.58 33.82
C GLU A 323 6.98 -6.68 33.15
N LYS A 324 7.68 -5.88 33.96
CA LYS A 324 8.72 -4.99 33.45
C LYS A 324 10.08 -5.66 33.60
N GLY A 325 10.88 -5.62 32.54
CA GLY A 325 12.26 -6.09 32.61
C GLY A 325 13.09 -5.60 31.44
N MET A 326 14.25 -6.21 31.30
CA MET A 326 15.26 -5.87 30.31
C MET A 326 15.47 -7.03 29.35
N VAL A 327 15.60 -6.68 28.08
CA VAL A 327 16.01 -7.61 27.03
C VAL A 327 17.34 -7.15 26.45
N LYS A 328 18.31 -8.05 26.40
CA LYS A 328 19.60 -7.81 25.74
C LYS A 328 19.55 -8.35 24.32
N LEU A 329 19.68 -7.48 23.34
CA LEU A 329 19.67 -7.87 21.93
C LEU A 329 21.05 -8.42 21.55
N LYS A 330 21.06 -9.57 20.86
CA LYS A 330 22.26 -10.38 20.64
C LYS A 330 22.68 -10.36 19.18
N SER A 331 21.77 -10.70 18.27
CA SER A 331 22.08 -10.77 16.84
C SER A 331 20.86 -10.47 15.98
N LEU A 332 21.12 -9.94 14.78
CA LEU A 332 20.10 -9.74 13.77
C LEU A 332 19.98 -11.00 12.91
N VAL A 333 18.81 -11.64 12.92
CA VAL A 333 18.54 -12.82 12.07
C VAL A 333 18.04 -12.36 10.69
N LYS A 334 17.03 -11.48 10.66
CA LYS A 334 16.50 -10.87 9.43
C LYS A 334 16.05 -9.43 9.68
N SER A 335 16.22 -8.61 8.66
CA SER A 335 15.73 -7.26 8.52
C SER A 335 15.42 -7.03 7.04
N ARG A 336 14.14 -6.93 6.69
CA ARG A 336 13.67 -6.74 5.31
C ARG A 336 12.73 -5.55 5.27
N PRO A 337 13.03 -4.47 4.54
CA PRO A 337 12.06 -3.40 4.36
C PRO A 337 10.85 -3.90 3.57
N LEU A 338 9.68 -3.38 3.89
CA LEU A 338 8.41 -3.73 3.26
C LEU A 338 7.87 -2.58 2.40
N ASN A 339 8.71 -1.65 1.96
CA ASN A 339 8.33 -0.59 1.02
C ASN A 339 7.83 -1.19 -0.30
N SER A 340 6.88 -0.53 -0.97
CA SER A 340 6.22 -1.06 -2.18
C SER A 340 7.23 -1.50 -3.25
N ILE A 341 8.27 -0.71 -3.47
CA ILE A 341 9.38 -0.96 -4.39
C ILE A 341 10.22 -2.20 -4.08
N HIS A 342 10.14 -2.74 -2.85
CA HIS A 342 10.88 -3.92 -2.42
C HIS A 342 10.00 -5.18 -2.36
N ARG A 343 8.72 -5.05 -2.71
CA ARG A 343 7.76 -6.16 -2.71
C ARG A 343 7.78 -6.86 -4.06
N ASP A 344 7.55 -8.16 -4.02
CA ASP A 344 7.36 -8.95 -5.23
C ASP A 344 6.05 -8.54 -5.93
N ILE A 345 6.05 -8.62 -7.26
CA ILE A 345 4.85 -8.33 -8.07
C ILE A 345 3.81 -9.42 -7.88
N ASP A 346 4.22 -10.67 -7.76
CA ASP A 346 3.36 -11.84 -7.61
C ASP A 346 3.60 -12.53 -6.26
N TYR A 347 2.57 -13.21 -5.76
CA TYR A 347 2.76 -14.09 -4.60
C TYR A 347 3.54 -15.33 -5.04
N PRO A 348 4.32 -15.95 -4.13
CA PRO A 348 4.99 -17.22 -4.39
C PRO A 348 4.02 -18.29 -4.91
N ASP A 349 4.32 -18.83 -6.10
CA ASP A 349 3.48 -19.78 -6.84
C ASP A 349 3.90 -21.25 -6.62
N LYS A 350 5.06 -21.48 -6.01
CA LYS A 350 5.61 -22.83 -5.76
C LYS A 350 5.36 -23.33 -4.34
N PHE A 351 5.41 -22.46 -3.34
CA PHE A 351 5.27 -22.80 -1.93
C PHE A 351 4.99 -21.53 -1.10
N MET A 352 4.52 -21.70 0.14
CA MET A 352 4.38 -20.61 1.11
C MET A 352 5.68 -20.47 1.90
N PRO A 353 6.36 -19.31 1.84
CA PRO A 353 7.70 -19.12 2.40
C PRO A 353 7.68 -18.72 3.87
N PHE A 354 8.60 -19.27 4.65
CA PHE A 354 8.84 -18.93 6.04
C PHE A 354 10.34 -18.73 6.26
N TYR A 355 10.69 -17.81 7.16
CA TYR A 355 12.00 -17.84 7.79
C TYR A 355 12.03 -18.94 8.84
N LEU A 356 13.05 -19.80 8.78
CA LEU A 356 13.31 -20.86 9.76
C LEU A 356 14.58 -20.52 10.54
N TYR A 357 14.47 -20.39 11.86
CA TYR A 357 15.57 -20.01 12.73
C TYR A 357 15.42 -20.66 14.11
N GLY A 358 16.47 -20.59 14.93
CA GLY A 358 16.49 -21.24 16.23
C GLY A 358 17.87 -21.73 16.64
N SER A 359 17.89 -22.67 17.57
CA SER A 359 19.07 -23.34 18.08
C SER A 359 19.09 -24.82 17.70
N GLU A 360 20.04 -25.58 18.22
CA GLU A 360 20.06 -27.04 18.03
C GLU A 360 18.93 -27.77 18.76
N HIS A 361 18.27 -27.11 19.71
CA HIS A 361 17.24 -27.71 20.56
C HIS A 361 15.82 -27.26 20.20
N GLU A 362 15.68 -26.07 19.63
CA GLU A 362 14.40 -25.48 19.28
C GLU A 362 14.48 -24.77 17.93
N ALA A 363 13.42 -24.93 17.13
CA ALA A 363 13.27 -24.27 15.86
C ALA A 363 11.95 -23.53 15.81
N HIS A 364 11.94 -22.40 15.13
CA HIS A 364 10.82 -21.47 15.02
C HIS A 364 10.64 -21.08 13.55
N ILE A 365 9.41 -20.74 13.20
CA ILE A 365 9.11 -20.19 11.89
C ILE A 365 8.30 -18.90 11.99
N THR A 366 8.53 -18.01 11.02
CA THR A 366 7.69 -16.82 10.76
C THR A 366 7.56 -16.62 9.25
N HIS A 367 6.34 -16.38 8.78
CA HIS A 367 6.00 -16.20 7.37
C HIS A 367 6.82 -15.08 6.72
N THR A 368 7.37 -15.31 5.53
CA THR A 368 8.14 -14.31 4.80
C THR A 368 7.19 -13.36 4.07
N LEU A 369 7.23 -12.07 4.40
CA LEU A 369 6.31 -11.08 3.85
C LEU A 369 6.88 -10.44 2.57
N VAL A 370 6.61 -11.05 1.41
CA VAL A 370 7.13 -10.57 0.11
C VAL A 370 6.16 -9.67 -0.66
N LYS A 371 4.85 -9.78 -0.43
CA LYS A 371 3.80 -9.03 -1.13
C LYS A 371 2.68 -8.63 -0.18
N SER A 372 1.98 -7.55 -0.49
CA SER A 372 0.84 -7.00 0.27
C SER A 372 -0.45 -7.05 -0.56
N PRO A 373 -1.64 -7.31 0.05
CA PRO A 373 -1.86 -7.63 1.47
C PRO A 373 -1.26 -8.98 1.87
N ASN A 374 -1.11 -9.26 3.16
CA ASN A 374 -0.62 -10.56 3.62
C ASN A 374 -1.01 -10.88 5.07
N ILE A 375 -0.66 -12.07 5.54
CA ILE A 375 -0.94 -12.58 6.88
C ILE A 375 0.37 -12.78 7.65
N SER A 376 0.34 -12.50 8.95
CA SER A 376 1.42 -12.85 9.86
C SER A 376 1.15 -14.23 10.44
N LEU A 377 2.01 -15.19 10.12
CA LEU A 377 1.95 -16.57 10.63
C LEU A 377 3.28 -16.90 11.30
N SER A 378 3.24 -17.29 12.55
CA SER A 378 4.43 -17.66 13.30
C SER A 378 4.16 -18.87 14.18
N ALA A 379 5.12 -19.77 14.31
CA ALA A 379 5.05 -20.89 15.26
C ALA A 379 6.32 -20.91 16.12
N SER A 380 6.13 -20.81 17.43
CA SER A 380 7.22 -20.75 18.41
C SER A 380 7.88 -22.10 18.66
N THR A 381 7.34 -23.21 18.17
CA THR A 381 8.01 -24.50 18.22
C THR A 381 7.60 -25.33 17.01
N VAL A 382 8.57 -25.87 16.29
CA VAL A 382 8.32 -26.83 15.21
C VAL A 382 9.21 -28.05 15.36
N SER A 383 8.73 -29.19 14.90
CA SER A 383 9.48 -30.46 14.87
C SER A 383 9.48 -31.06 13.48
N PHE A 384 10.52 -31.82 13.15
CA PHE A 384 10.76 -32.35 11.80
C PHE A 384 10.81 -33.88 11.80
N ASN A 385 10.26 -34.48 10.75
CA ASN A 385 10.32 -35.91 10.49
C ASN A 385 10.70 -36.19 9.02
N PRO A 386 11.88 -36.76 8.75
CA PRO A 386 12.94 -37.14 9.71
C PRO A 386 13.54 -35.91 10.41
N ALA A 387 14.23 -36.10 11.54
CA ALA A 387 14.89 -34.99 12.23
C ALA A 387 15.86 -34.24 11.31
N LEU A 388 16.07 -32.94 11.57
CA LEU A 388 16.98 -32.13 10.76
C LEU A 388 18.39 -32.74 10.77
N PRO A 389 19.04 -32.83 9.61
CA PRO A 389 20.36 -33.42 9.51
C PRO A 389 21.40 -32.47 10.13
N ALA A 390 22.45 -33.05 10.71
CA ALA A 390 23.50 -32.30 11.41
C ALA A 390 24.11 -31.10 10.65
N PRO A 391 24.22 -31.09 9.29
CA PRO A 391 24.69 -29.91 8.56
C PRO A 391 23.71 -28.73 8.51
N VAL A 392 22.41 -28.95 8.74
CA VAL A 392 21.37 -27.92 8.67
C VAL A 392 21.22 -27.20 10.00
N THR A 393 21.32 -27.92 11.11
CA THR A 393 21.09 -27.38 12.46
C THR A 393 21.94 -26.15 12.79
N PRO A 394 23.26 -26.10 12.50
CA PRO A 394 24.08 -24.91 12.77
C PRO A 394 23.70 -23.69 11.92
N LEU A 395 22.96 -23.88 10.82
CA LEU A 395 22.55 -22.79 9.94
C LEU A 395 21.26 -22.10 10.42
N LEU A 396 20.57 -22.64 11.44
CA LEU A 396 19.35 -22.04 11.98
C LEU A 396 19.59 -20.62 12.52
N GLN A 397 20.76 -20.35 13.11
CA GLN A 397 21.13 -19.00 13.58
C GLN A 397 21.21 -17.96 12.44
N GLN A 398 21.40 -18.40 11.19
CA GLN A 398 21.49 -17.51 10.02
C GLN A 398 20.11 -17.15 9.43
N GLY A 399 19.05 -17.85 9.86
CA GLY A 399 17.72 -17.76 9.28
C GLY A 399 17.66 -18.36 7.87
N LEU A 400 17.20 -19.60 7.78
CA LEU A 400 16.95 -20.33 6.54
C LEU A 400 15.61 -19.94 5.92
N ILE A 401 15.36 -20.40 4.69
CA ILE A 401 14.04 -20.36 4.06
C ILE A 401 13.41 -21.75 4.15
N LEU A 402 12.21 -21.83 4.71
CA LEU A 402 11.38 -23.02 4.72
C LEU A 402 10.17 -22.76 3.83
N GLY A 403 9.90 -23.66 2.89
CA GLY A 403 8.72 -23.60 2.03
C GLY A 403 7.72 -24.68 2.41
N LEU A 404 6.44 -24.33 2.61
CA LEU A 404 5.35 -25.31 2.64
C LEU A 404 5.05 -25.75 1.20
N THR A 405 5.61 -26.88 0.78
CA THR A 405 5.71 -27.25 -0.65
C THR A 405 4.40 -27.66 -1.29
N GLU A 406 3.37 -27.94 -0.50
CA GLU A 406 2.03 -28.27 -0.97
C GLU A 406 1.05 -27.10 -0.92
N ILE A 407 1.50 -25.93 -0.44
CA ILE A 407 0.66 -24.73 -0.31
C ILE A 407 1.34 -23.59 -1.04
N PRO A 408 1.11 -23.41 -2.35
CA PRO A 408 1.45 -22.17 -3.04
C PRO A 408 0.74 -21.00 -2.36
N GLU A 409 1.48 -19.99 -1.89
CA GLU A 409 0.88 -18.83 -1.24
C GLU A 409 -0.14 -18.13 -2.17
N ALA A 410 0.20 -18.02 -3.45
CA ALA A 410 -0.68 -17.45 -4.47
C ALA A 410 -2.07 -18.11 -4.55
N SER A 411 -2.20 -19.39 -4.14
CA SER A 411 -3.47 -20.13 -4.19
C SER A 411 -4.41 -19.86 -3.02
N VAL A 412 -3.92 -19.24 -1.94
CA VAL A 412 -4.67 -18.97 -0.71
C VAL A 412 -4.86 -17.47 -0.44
N GLN A 413 -4.32 -16.61 -1.30
CA GLN A 413 -4.45 -15.16 -1.21
C GLN A 413 -5.67 -14.65 -2.03
N PRO A 414 -6.29 -13.52 -1.62
CA PRO A 414 -6.08 -12.83 -0.35
C PRO A 414 -6.74 -13.57 0.83
N PHE A 415 -6.14 -13.46 2.02
CA PHE A 415 -6.78 -13.87 3.27
C PHE A 415 -7.94 -12.92 3.67
N PRO A 416 -8.88 -13.35 4.54
CA PRO A 416 -9.91 -12.47 5.10
C PRO A 416 -9.33 -11.22 5.76
N GLU A 417 -10.11 -10.13 5.78
CA GLU A 417 -9.64 -8.85 6.33
C GLU A 417 -9.55 -8.82 7.86
N ARG A 418 -10.36 -9.62 8.58
CA ARG A 418 -10.42 -9.64 10.05
C ARG A 418 -10.06 -11.00 10.61
N ASN A 419 -9.41 -11.01 11.78
CA ASN A 419 -9.05 -12.25 12.46
C ASN A 419 -10.29 -13.11 12.80
N GLY A 420 -11.42 -12.48 13.13
CA GLY A 420 -12.67 -13.19 13.43
C GLY A 420 -13.33 -13.88 12.24
N ASP A 421 -12.92 -13.55 11.01
CA ASP A 421 -13.45 -14.16 9.78
C ASP A 421 -12.64 -15.40 9.34
N LEU A 422 -11.57 -15.73 10.08
CA LEU A 422 -10.80 -16.95 9.85
C LEU A 422 -11.61 -18.18 10.27
N SER A 423 -11.50 -19.25 9.48
CA SER A 423 -12.14 -20.53 9.79
C SER A 423 -11.64 -21.10 11.12
N GLU A 424 -12.54 -21.70 11.91
CA GLU A 424 -12.19 -22.46 13.12
C GLU A 424 -11.18 -23.59 12.83
N ASN A 425 -11.19 -24.11 11.60
CA ASN A 425 -10.26 -25.14 11.11
C ASN A 425 -9.13 -24.55 10.25
N PHE A 426 -8.65 -23.35 10.58
CA PHE A 426 -7.57 -22.69 9.85
C PHE A 426 -6.36 -23.61 9.69
N PHE A 427 -5.74 -23.58 8.51
CA PHE A 427 -4.71 -24.56 8.16
C PHE A 427 -3.49 -24.46 9.07
N PHE A 428 -3.13 -23.24 9.50
CA PHE A 428 -1.97 -22.96 10.33
C PHE A 428 -2.36 -22.92 11.82
N ALA A 429 -2.38 -24.09 12.45
CA ALA A 429 -2.81 -24.29 13.84
C ALA A 429 -1.93 -25.35 14.55
N PRO A 430 -1.95 -25.41 15.90
CA PRO A 430 -1.15 -26.39 16.64
C PRO A 430 -1.40 -27.84 16.19
N GLY A 431 -0.33 -28.64 16.14
CA GLY A 431 -0.36 -30.05 15.74
C GLY A 431 -0.53 -30.31 14.24
N LYS A 432 -0.72 -29.27 13.42
CA LYS A 432 -0.82 -29.42 11.96
C LYS A 432 0.53 -29.80 11.36
N LYS A 433 0.47 -30.57 10.27
CA LYS A 433 1.61 -31.16 9.59
C LYS A 433 1.70 -30.66 8.17
N PHE A 434 2.91 -30.38 7.71
CA PHE A 434 3.17 -29.86 6.37
C PHE A 434 4.37 -30.53 5.75
N LYS A 435 4.28 -30.84 4.45
CA LYS A 435 5.49 -31.13 3.68
C LYS A 435 6.29 -29.86 3.49
N VAL A 436 7.58 -29.96 3.74
CA VAL A 436 8.49 -28.81 3.70
C VAL A 436 9.74 -29.10 2.91
N GLY A 437 10.24 -28.05 2.25
CA GLY A 437 11.59 -27.97 1.74
C GLY A 437 12.33 -26.86 2.48
N ILE A 438 13.57 -27.12 2.91
CA ILE A 438 14.42 -26.14 3.59
C ILE A 438 15.57 -25.76 2.67
N PHE A 439 15.80 -24.47 2.52
CA PHE A 439 16.79 -23.88 1.63
C PHE A 439 17.67 -22.91 2.41
N LYS A 440 18.92 -22.76 1.96
CA LYS A 440 19.75 -21.66 2.43
C LYS A 440 19.16 -20.35 1.90
N ASP A 441 19.07 -19.32 2.74
CA ASP A 441 18.81 -17.96 2.26
C ASP A 441 20.06 -17.47 1.52
N PRO A 442 20.01 -17.21 0.20
CA PRO A 442 21.15 -16.70 -0.56
C PRO A 442 21.38 -15.20 -0.33
N LYS A 443 20.47 -14.53 0.38
CA LYS A 443 20.50 -13.08 0.63
C LYS A 443 21.03 -12.78 2.03
N GLU A 444 21.74 -11.66 2.15
CA GLU A 444 22.24 -11.18 3.43
C GLU A 444 21.09 -10.81 4.38
N PRO A 445 21.26 -10.82 5.72
CA PRO A 445 20.21 -10.50 6.69
C PRO A 445 19.55 -9.12 6.57
N THR A 446 20.11 -8.21 5.77
CA THR A 446 19.57 -6.86 5.51
C THR A 446 19.18 -6.60 4.04
N SER A 447 19.27 -7.60 3.16
CA SER A 447 18.91 -7.45 1.75
C SER A 447 17.49 -6.95 1.53
N GLU A 448 17.37 -6.13 0.48
CA GLU A 448 16.13 -5.57 -0.02
C GLU A 448 15.52 -6.51 -1.07
N GLY A 449 14.18 -6.61 -1.10
CA GLY A 449 13.49 -7.21 -2.25
C GLY A 449 13.39 -6.23 -3.43
N PRO A 450 12.70 -6.60 -4.52
CA PRO A 450 12.04 -7.89 -4.76
C PRO A 450 13.04 -9.05 -4.98
N GLY A 451 12.53 -10.27 -5.11
CA GLY A 451 13.33 -11.44 -5.44
C GLY A 451 14.09 -12.02 -4.24
N LEU A 452 13.54 -11.89 -3.03
CA LEU A 452 14.11 -12.47 -1.81
C LEU A 452 14.12 -14.01 -1.85
N LEU A 453 13.20 -14.61 -2.62
CA LEU A 453 13.04 -16.06 -2.77
C LEU A 453 13.66 -16.61 -4.06
N GLU A 454 14.40 -15.79 -4.79
CA GLU A 454 15.10 -16.22 -6.00
C GLU A 454 16.46 -16.86 -5.67
N ASN A 455 16.89 -17.81 -6.51
CA ASN A 455 18.20 -18.44 -6.44
C ASN A 455 18.48 -19.21 -5.13
N LEU A 456 17.46 -19.80 -4.50
CA LEU A 456 17.57 -20.59 -3.27
C LEU A 456 18.49 -21.83 -3.39
N GLY A 457 18.83 -22.26 -4.60
CA GLY A 457 19.63 -23.46 -4.84
C GLY A 457 18.85 -24.75 -4.58
N ALA A 458 19.57 -25.83 -4.29
CA ALA A 458 18.96 -27.12 -3.94
C ALA A 458 18.48 -27.14 -2.49
N ALA A 459 17.40 -27.88 -2.21
CA ALA A 459 16.93 -28.08 -0.85
C ALA A 459 18.01 -28.78 0.00
N LEU A 460 18.28 -28.23 1.17
CA LEU A 460 19.15 -28.82 2.19
C LEU A 460 18.46 -29.97 2.93
N TYR A 461 17.13 -29.95 2.94
CA TYR A 461 16.28 -30.94 3.59
C TYR A 461 14.89 -30.94 2.94
N GLU A 462 14.29 -32.13 2.85
CA GLU A 462 12.90 -32.35 2.50
C GLU A 462 12.28 -33.32 3.51
N GLY A 463 11.08 -33.03 4.00
CA GLY A 463 10.41 -33.87 4.98
C GLY A 463 9.08 -33.29 5.44
N GLU A 464 8.63 -33.72 6.62
CA GLU A 464 7.40 -33.23 7.26
C GLU A 464 7.76 -32.37 8.47
N MET A 465 7.14 -31.19 8.57
CA MET A 465 7.18 -30.34 9.75
C MET A 465 5.86 -30.43 10.49
N THR A 466 5.90 -30.55 11.82
CA THR A 466 4.72 -30.45 12.70
C THR A 466 4.80 -29.15 13.50
N LEU A 467 3.74 -28.35 13.47
CA LEU A 467 3.60 -27.17 14.33
C LEU A 467 3.35 -27.60 15.78
N GLY A 468 4.11 -27.05 16.70
CA GLY A 468 3.91 -27.23 18.15
C GLY A 468 2.76 -26.37 18.68
N GLU A 469 2.78 -26.16 20.00
CA GLU A 469 1.92 -25.20 20.69
C GLU A 469 2.40 -23.76 20.41
N ASN A 470 1.61 -22.74 20.77
CA ASN A 470 1.96 -21.32 20.61
C ASN A 470 2.08 -20.90 19.13
N VAL A 471 1.01 -21.14 18.37
CA VAL A 471 0.88 -20.71 16.97
C VAL A 471 0.20 -19.35 16.92
N PHE A 472 0.88 -18.35 16.37
CA PHE A 472 0.38 -17.00 16.18
C PHE A 472 -0.12 -16.79 14.76
N VAL A 473 -1.35 -16.29 14.65
CA VAL A 473 -1.99 -15.91 13.39
C VAL A 473 -2.54 -14.50 13.53
N ASP A 474 -2.25 -13.64 12.56
CA ASP A 474 -2.79 -12.29 12.49
C ASP A 474 -2.92 -11.80 11.03
N VAL A 475 -4.17 -11.68 10.55
CA VAL A 475 -4.49 -11.08 9.24
C VAL A 475 -4.62 -9.56 9.28
N GLU A 476 -4.85 -8.97 10.45
CA GLU A 476 -5.13 -7.54 10.58
C GLU A 476 -3.84 -6.72 10.73
N GLY A 477 -2.96 -7.12 11.65
CA GLY A 477 -1.74 -6.37 11.98
C GLY A 477 -0.87 -5.97 10.78
N PRO A 478 -0.48 -6.90 9.87
CA PRO A 478 0.34 -6.55 8.71
C PRO A 478 -0.37 -5.63 7.71
N ASN A 479 -1.70 -5.72 7.61
CA ASN A 479 -2.54 -4.97 6.66
C ASN A 479 -3.20 -3.73 7.28
N GLU A 480 -2.94 -3.44 8.54
CA GLU A 480 -3.62 -2.36 9.26
C GLU A 480 -3.26 -1.00 8.64
N ASP A 481 -4.29 -0.32 8.13
CA ASP A 481 -4.21 1.07 7.71
C ASP A 481 -5.18 1.94 8.52
N LYS A 482 -4.67 2.53 9.60
CA LYS A 482 -5.43 3.41 10.51
C LYS A 482 -5.98 4.68 9.84
N LEU A 483 -5.53 5.00 8.64
CA LEU A 483 -5.96 6.19 7.90
C LEU A 483 -6.78 5.83 6.66
N LYS A 484 -7.04 4.54 6.40
CA LYS A 484 -7.92 4.08 5.31
C LYS A 484 -9.31 4.68 5.52
N ASP A 485 -9.81 5.35 4.48
CA ASP A 485 -11.18 5.86 4.49
C ASP A 485 -12.13 4.69 4.27
N THR A 486 -12.68 4.17 5.36
CA THR A 486 -13.63 3.04 5.32
C THR A 486 -15.04 3.62 5.28
N LYS A 487 -15.60 3.74 4.08
CA LYS A 487 -17.01 4.11 3.94
C LYS A 487 -17.85 2.95 4.45
N VAL A 488 -18.61 3.16 5.53
CA VAL A 488 -19.58 2.18 6.02
C VAL A 488 -20.61 1.97 4.91
N GLU A 489 -20.68 0.75 4.39
CA GLU A 489 -21.79 0.36 3.53
C GLU A 489 -23.03 0.23 4.43
N SER A 490 -24.10 0.93 4.08
CA SER A 490 -25.37 0.75 4.77
C SER A 490 -26.13 -0.34 4.05
N ASP A 491 -26.49 -1.39 4.80
CA ASP A 491 -27.46 -2.40 4.36
C ASP A 491 -28.80 -1.78 3.94
N ASP A 492 -29.08 -0.51 4.33
CA ASP A 492 -30.33 0.17 3.98
C ASP A 492 -30.54 0.32 2.47
N TRP A 493 -29.48 0.52 1.68
CA TRP A 493 -29.63 0.65 0.23
C TRP A 493 -29.83 -0.70 -0.45
N GLN A 494 -29.15 -1.73 0.02
CA GLN A 494 -29.37 -3.11 -0.44
C GLN A 494 -30.79 -3.54 -0.08
N ARG A 495 -31.24 -3.28 1.16
CA ARG A 495 -32.61 -3.54 1.59
C ARG A 495 -33.64 -2.79 0.75
N LYS A 496 -33.39 -1.52 0.39
CA LYS A 496 -34.27 -0.75 -0.51
C LYS A 496 -34.28 -1.29 -1.95
N LEU A 497 -33.13 -1.75 -2.46
CA LEU A 497 -33.05 -2.40 -3.77
C LEU A 497 -33.79 -3.74 -3.77
N ASP A 498 -33.65 -4.52 -2.71
CA ASP A 498 -34.35 -5.78 -2.51
C ASP A 498 -35.86 -5.55 -2.34
N GLU A 499 -36.28 -4.49 -1.63
CA GLU A 499 -37.68 -4.03 -1.57
C GLU A 499 -38.22 -3.67 -2.95
N ILE A 500 -37.46 -2.92 -3.76
CA ILE A 500 -37.83 -2.60 -5.15
C ILE A 500 -37.90 -3.88 -5.99
N GLY A 501 -36.93 -4.79 -5.83
CA GLY A 501 -36.92 -6.10 -6.48
C GLY A 501 -38.15 -6.93 -6.14
N ALA A 502 -38.52 -6.96 -4.86
CA ALA A 502 -39.70 -7.65 -4.34
C ALA A 502 -41.02 -7.03 -4.84
N VAL A 503 -41.04 -5.71 -5.09
CA VAL A 503 -42.18 -5.04 -5.76
C VAL A 503 -42.25 -5.44 -7.24
N LEU A 504 -41.11 -5.56 -7.92
CA LEU A 504 -41.04 -5.87 -9.35
C LEU A 504 -41.31 -7.36 -9.65
N ASP A 505 -41.01 -8.27 -8.73
CA ASP A 505 -41.24 -9.71 -8.87
C ASP A 505 -42.54 -10.23 -8.21
N GLY A 506 -43.26 -9.34 -7.51
CA GLY A 506 -44.56 -9.63 -6.91
C GLY A 506 -44.49 -10.36 -5.57
N SER A 507 -43.32 -10.48 -4.94
CA SER A 507 -43.13 -11.11 -3.63
C SER A 507 -43.32 -10.16 -2.43
N HIS A 508 -43.60 -8.87 -2.67
CA HIS A 508 -43.75 -7.89 -1.60
C HIS A 508 -44.96 -8.18 -0.69
N ILE A 509 -44.70 -8.61 0.55
CA ILE A 509 -45.74 -8.83 1.58
C ILE A 509 -45.93 -7.53 2.39
N HIS A 510 -47.12 -6.94 2.31
CA HIS A 510 -47.51 -5.86 3.22
C HIS A 510 -47.67 -6.42 4.64
N CYS A 511 -46.69 -6.17 5.51
CA CYS A 511 -46.89 -6.24 6.95
C CYS A 511 -47.35 -4.86 7.42
N ASN A 512 -48.62 -4.77 7.83
CA ASN A 512 -49.17 -3.61 8.56
C ASN A 512 -48.64 -3.53 9.98
#